data_AF-A0A7K0BUA5-F1
#
_entry.id   AF-A0A7K0BUA5-F1
#
_cell.length_a   1.000
_cell.length_b   1.000
_cell.length_c   1.000
_cell.angle_alpha   90.00
_cell.angle_beta   90.00
_cell.angle_gamma   90.00
#
_symmetry.space_group_name_H-M   'P 1'
#
loop_
_entity.id
_entity.type
_entity.pdbx_description
1 polymer ?
#
loop_
_entity_poly.entity_id
_entity_poly.type
_entity_poly.pdbx_seq_one_letter_code
_entity_poly.pdbx_strand_id
1 'polypeptide(L)'
;MRVKSILAATGLALAGLTVCGGPASADPVSLTLRYQCQFPLLGPQLVTVSMKSDVPKQAEVGSFLPPIVVDAVAQVGAKSAQGLREVGTVTLEGTAGAKATVAAPQGDVEVKVPTTLEKTELPASGGFAVNAHGKSPAIKFSKPGTAKINVGDLLLTLTPRLSDGTLSGLDTFESECTVEPGQDPTLATVQIGGGGGGTGSHHDYDVKGTSLIKAAGGNLPITGAAQADLDAAGAFTAALALDQTKGTFKVFGFLPVEATVRPEAQDKATGTLKGGALTGRVSILTRLSSFTLFGLPLGGGDKCQTTTPSEVTLTSEGAFDAAAGGRIKGGYDLAALKDCGPLTGLLGSSITGPGNTLDLQLTPKAK
;
A
#
# COMPACT_ATOMS: atom_id res chain seq x y z
N MET A 1 -11.49 -4.21 -70.44
CA MET A 1 -12.46 -3.09 -70.32
C MET A 1 -12.81 -2.95 -68.85
N ARG A 2 -12.64 -1.74 -68.31
CA ARG A 2 -12.63 -1.39 -66.87
C ARG A 2 -13.90 -1.80 -66.13
N VAL A 3 -13.78 -2.36 -64.91
CA VAL A 3 -14.87 -2.35 -63.92
C VAL A 3 -14.30 -2.29 -62.48
N LYS A 4 -14.55 -1.13 -61.83
CA LYS A 4 -14.86 -0.82 -60.41
C LYS A 4 -13.90 -1.27 -59.29
N SER A 5 -13.76 -0.60 -58.15
CA SER A 5 -14.03 0.75 -57.64
C SER A 5 -13.45 0.79 -56.21
N ILE A 6 -13.06 2.00 -55.81
CA ILE A 6 -12.46 2.46 -54.53
C ILE A 6 -13.33 2.18 -53.29
N LEU A 7 -12.71 1.88 -52.13
CA LEU A 7 -13.12 2.26 -50.76
C LEU A 7 -11.88 2.07 -49.83
N ALA A 8 -11.20 3.14 -49.39
CA ALA A 8 -11.44 3.96 -48.19
C ALA A 8 -10.67 3.46 -46.95
N ALA A 9 -9.71 4.29 -46.51
CA ALA A 9 -8.82 4.09 -45.38
C ALA A 9 -9.53 4.24 -44.02
N THR A 10 -9.04 3.52 -43.01
CA THR A 10 -9.29 3.85 -41.60
C THR A 10 -8.03 3.56 -40.80
N GLY A 11 -7.41 4.63 -40.29
CA GLY A 11 -6.31 4.54 -39.34
C GLY A 11 -6.82 4.14 -37.96
N LEU A 12 -6.07 3.29 -37.27
CA LEU A 12 -6.20 3.07 -35.83
C LEU A 12 -4.96 3.65 -35.14
N ALA A 13 -5.17 4.75 -34.43
CA ALA A 13 -4.20 5.33 -33.52
C ALA A 13 -3.95 4.38 -32.33
N LEU A 14 -2.68 4.09 -32.04
CA LEU A 14 -2.28 3.44 -30.80
C LEU A 14 -2.49 4.42 -29.64
N ALA A 15 -3.51 4.17 -28.82
CA ALA A 15 -3.58 4.73 -27.48
C ALA A 15 -2.58 3.98 -26.58
N GLY A 16 -1.49 4.67 -26.21
CA GLY A 16 -0.55 4.16 -25.21
C GLY A 16 -1.21 4.08 -23.84
N LEU A 17 -1.26 2.89 -23.26
CA LEU A 17 -1.55 2.71 -21.83
C LEU A 17 -0.26 2.93 -21.05
N THR A 18 -0.09 4.15 -20.55
CA THR A 18 0.79 4.46 -19.42
C THR A 18 0.23 3.79 -18.16
N VAL A 19 0.94 2.81 -17.61
CA VAL A 19 0.66 2.31 -16.26
C VAL A 19 1.16 3.37 -15.28
N CYS A 20 0.28 4.29 -14.90
CA CYS A 20 0.48 5.14 -13.73
C CYS A 20 0.53 4.22 -12.50
N GLY A 21 1.60 4.31 -11.71
CA GLY A 21 1.60 3.79 -10.35
C GLY A 21 0.46 4.46 -9.59
N GLY A 22 -0.57 3.68 -9.26
CA GLY A 22 -1.67 4.17 -8.44
C GLY A 22 -1.13 4.64 -7.09
N PRO A 23 -1.72 5.70 -6.49
CA PRO A 23 -1.33 6.14 -5.17
C PRO A 23 -1.50 4.97 -4.20
N ALA A 24 -0.59 4.88 -3.23
CA ALA A 24 -0.77 4.03 -2.06
C ALA A 24 -2.22 4.16 -1.58
N SER A 25 -2.95 3.04 -1.56
CA SER A 25 -4.39 3.04 -1.30
C SER A 25 -4.63 3.65 0.08
N ALA A 26 -5.14 4.88 0.08
CA ALA A 26 -5.59 5.55 1.28
C ALA A 26 -6.94 4.93 1.65
N ASP A 27 -7.08 4.53 2.92
CA ASP A 27 -8.31 3.91 3.39
C ASP A 27 -9.20 5.01 3.98
N PRO A 28 -10.52 5.00 3.70
CA PRO A 28 -11.43 5.99 4.24
C PRO A 28 -11.52 5.80 5.75
N VAL A 29 -11.10 6.83 6.49
CA VAL A 29 -11.26 6.93 7.94
C VAL A 29 -12.32 7.98 8.26
N SER A 30 -13.05 7.75 9.35
CA SER A 30 -14.00 8.70 9.87
C SER A 30 -13.83 8.85 11.37
N LEU A 31 -13.97 10.09 11.85
CA LEU A 31 -13.88 10.43 13.26
C LEU A 31 -14.95 11.47 13.56
N THR A 32 -15.74 11.23 14.61
CA THR A 32 -16.71 12.20 15.09
C THR A 32 -16.30 12.65 16.48
N LEU A 33 -16.08 13.95 16.65
CA LEU A 33 -15.73 14.57 17.92
C LEU A 33 -16.74 15.64 18.29
N ARG A 34 -17.04 15.72 19.59
CA ARG A 34 -17.77 16.83 20.18
C ARG A 34 -16.79 17.87 20.70
N TYR A 35 -17.08 19.13 20.40
CA TYR A 35 -16.29 20.29 20.78
C TYR A 35 -17.11 21.25 21.62
N GLN A 36 -16.44 21.87 22.57
CA GLN A 36 -16.95 23.01 23.32
C GLN A 36 -16.39 24.29 22.68
N CYS A 37 -17.22 24.96 21.88
CA CYS A 37 -16.86 26.20 21.19
C CYS A 37 -17.32 27.42 21.97
N GLN A 38 -16.44 28.40 22.14
CA GLN A 38 -16.77 29.67 22.77
C GLN A 38 -17.41 30.60 21.75
N PHE A 39 -18.71 30.85 21.88
CA PHE A 39 -19.40 31.83 21.05
C PHE A 39 -19.56 33.14 21.82
N PRO A 40 -19.31 34.30 21.17
CA PRO A 40 -19.62 35.60 21.75
C PRO A 40 -21.06 35.63 22.27
N LEU A 41 -21.25 36.21 23.47
CA LEU A 41 -22.55 36.38 24.16
C LEU A 41 -23.23 35.09 24.66
N LEU A 42 -23.10 33.97 23.95
CA LEU A 42 -23.72 32.68 24.31
C LEU A 42 -22.82 31.79 25.19
N GLY A 43 -21.53 32.11 25.24
CA GLY A 43 -20.52 31.32 25.96
C GLY A 43 -20.31 29.94 25.33
N PRO A 44 -19.95 28.92 26.13
CA PRO A 44 -19.62 27.59 25.62
C PRO A 44 -20.86 26.91 25.03
N GLN A 45 -20.82 26.57 23.74
CA GLN A 45 -21.83 25.74 23.07
C GLN A 45 -21.21 24.47 22.47
N LEU A 46 -21.99 23.40 22.48
CA LEU A 46 -21.57 22.10 21.96
C LEU A 46 -21.73 22.06 20.44
N VAL A 47 -20.68 21.65 19.73
CA VAL A 47 -20.66 21.43 18.28
C VAL A 47 -20.15 20.02 18.01
N THR A 48 -20.85 19.26 17.17
CA THR A 48 -20.42 17.91 16.79
C THR A 48 -19.81 17.95 15.39
N VAL A 49 -18.54 17.57 15.26
CA VAL A 49 -17.83 17.60 13.98
C VAL A 49 -17.54 16.17 13.54
N SER A 50 -18.03 15.80 12.36
CA SER A 50 -17.73 14.52 11.72
C SER A 50 -16.74 14.75 10.59
N MET A 51 -15.56 14.15 10.70
CA MET A 51 -14.48 14.25 9.74
C MET A 51 -14.38 12.96 8.95
N LYS A 52 -14.13 13.07 7.65
CA LYS A 52 -13.80 11.99 6.74
C LYS A 52 -12.51 12.34 6.03
N SER A 53 -11.66 11.36 5.86
CA SER A 53 -10.39 11.56 5.19
C SER A 53 -9.88 10.23 4.65
N ASP A 54 -9.17 10.27 3.54
CA ASP A 54 -8.46 9.11 3.02
C ASP A 54 -7.03 9.18 3.52
N VAL A 55 -6.73 8.39 4.56
CA VAL A 55 -5.40 8.36 5.19
C VAL A 55 -4.71 7.04 4.84
N PRO A 56 -3.47 7.07 4.33
CA PRO A 56 -2.71 5.85 4.06
C PRO A 56 -2.34 5.12 5.36
N LYS A 57 -2.54 3.80 5.41
CA LYS A 57 -2.15 2.97 6.56
C LYS A 57 -0.64 2.77 6.70
N GLN A 58 0.11 3.00 5.63
CA GLN A 58 1.55 2.77 5.57
C GLN A 58 2.27 3.97 4.98
N ALA A 59 3.44 4.28 5.52
CA ALA A 59 4.34 5.30 5.02
C ALA A 59 5.77 4.75 4.96
N GLU A 60 6.53 5.16 3.95
CA GLU A 60 7.93 4.77 3.82
C GLU A 60 8.84 5.71 4.61
N VAL A 61 9.88 5.14 5.23
CA VAL A 61 10.92 5.93 5.88
C VAL A 61 11.68 6.73 4.82
N GLY A 62 11.83 8.03 5.05
CA GLY A 62 12.55 8.93 4.14
C GLY A 62 11.67 9.58 3.07
N SER A 63 10.44 9.11 2.88
CA SER A 63 9.46 9.67 1.94
C SER A 63 8.52 10.67 2.61
N PHE A 64 7.99 11.61 1.82
CA PHE A 64 6.95 12.53 2.28
C PHE A 64 5.58 11.84 2.17
N LEU A 65 4.81 11.87 3.26
CA LEU A 65 3.39 11.62 3.22
C LEU A 65 2.73 12.73 2.39
N PRO A 66 1.97 12.41 1.34
CA PRO A 66 1.32 13.43 0.53
C PRO A 66 0.29 14.21 1.38
N PRO A 67 -0.06 15.43 0.96
CA PRO A 67 -1.14 16.19 1.57
C PRO A 67 -2.44 15.38 1.66
N ILE A 68 -3.03 15.33 2.84
CA ILE A 68 -4.26 14.59 3.11
C ILE A 68 -5.44 15.56 2.99
N VAL A 69 -6.48 15.17 2.26
CA VAL A 69 -7.73 15.91 2.17
C VAL A 69 -8.63 15.47 3.32
N VAL A 70 -9.22 16.45 4.01
CA VAL A 70 -10.15 16.22 5.11
C VAL A 70 -11.45 16.95 4.80
N ASP A 71 -12.53 16.19 4.72
CA ASP A 71 -13.89 16.71 4.60
C ASP A 71 -14.55 16.63 5.98
N ALA A 72 -15.06 17.76 6.47
CA ALA A 72 -15.69 17.84 7.77
C ALA A 72 -17.12 18.38 7.65
N VAL A 73 -18.00 17.86 8.51
CA VAL A 73 -19.36 18.37 8.67
C VAL A 73 -19.56 18.73 10.14
N ALA A 74 -19.70 20.02 10.43
CA ALA A 74 -19.97 20.54 11.75
C ALA A 74 -21.47 20.74 11.97
N GLN A 75 -22.03 20.07 12.97
CA GLN A 75 -23.42 20.18 13.40
C GLN A 75 -23.53 21.22 14.50
N VAL A 76 -24.15 22.35 14.17
CA VAL A 76 -24.38 23.48 15.07
C VAL A 76 -25.76 23.34 15.72
N GLY A 77 -25.80 23.42 17.05
CA GLY A 77 -27.04 23.29 17.81
C GLY A 77 -28.02 24.44 17.61
N ALA A 78 -29.29 24.18 17.92
CA ALA A 78 -30.39 25.14 17.70
C ALA A 78 -30.20 26.48 18.45
N LYS A 79 -29.56 26.47 19.62
CA LYS A 79 -29.30 27.68 20.42
C LYS A 79 -28.28 28.62 19.76
N SER A 80 -27.17 28.07 19.25
CA SER A 80 -26.19 28.86 18.50
C SER A 80 -26.78 29.40 17.20
N ALA A 81 -27.54 28.55 16.49
CA ALA A 81 -28.25 28.98 15.28
C ALA A 81 -29.26 30.10 15.57
N GLN A 82 -29.94 30.04 16.72
CA GLN A 82 -30.86 31.10 17.16
C GLN A 82 -30.12 32.41 17.42
N GLY A 83 -29.00 32.38 18.16
CA GLY A 83 -28.23 33.60 18.43
C GLY A 83 -27.74 34.28 17.15
N LEU A 84 -27.32 33.51 16.14
CA LEU A 84 -26.95 34.06 14.84
C LEU A 84 -28.14 34.72 14.12
N ARG A 85 -29.34 34.13 14.20
CA ARG A 85 -30.57 34.73 13.63
C ARG A 85 -30.98 36.02 14.35
N GLU A 86 -30.84 36.07 15.67
CA GLU A 86 -31.18 37.25 16.48
C GLU A 86 -30.31 38.47 16.14
N VAL A 87 -29.10 38.25 15.63
CA VAL A 87 -28.22 39.32 15.10
C VAL A 87 -28.38 39.55 13.59
N GLY A 88 -29.40 38.97 12.97
CA GLY A 88 -29.76 39.16 11.56
C GLY A 88 -29.00 38.29 10.57
N THR A 89 -28.18 37.33 11.02
CA THR A 89 -27.39 36.48 10.13
C THR A 89 -28.29 35.60 9.27
N VAL A 90 -28.06 35.62 7.96
CA VAL A 90 -28.71 34.76 6.96
C VAL A 90 -27.74 33.73 6.40
N THR A 91 -26.47 34.09 6.24
CA THR A 91 -25.43 33.15 5.77
C THR A 91 -24.20 33.18 6.65
N LEU A 92 -23.54 32.04 6.77
CA LEU A 92 -22.31 31.86 7.53
C LEU A 92 -21.24 31.24 6.63
N GLU A 93 -20.07 31.86 6.60
CA GLU A 93 -18.87 31.36 5.93
C GLU A 93 -17.65 31.66 6.80
N GLY A 94 -16.50 31.09 6.47
CA GLY A 94 -15.30 31.33 7.26
C GLY A 94 -14.15 30.38 6.98
N THR A 95 -13.18 30.37 7.89
CA THR A 95 -12.04 29.46 7.88
C THR A 95 -11.87 28.82 9.26
N ALA A 96 -11.14 27.71 9.30
CA ALA A 96 -10.77 27.05 10.53
C ALA A 96 -9.30 26.61 10.45
N GLY A 97 -8.58 26.81 11.55
CA GLY A 97 -7.29 26.17 11.79
C GLY A 97 -7.49 24.97 12.70
N ALA A 98 -7.46 23.76 12.13
CA ALA A 98 -7.50 22.55 12.94
C ALA A 98 -6.08 22.20 13.40
N LYS A 99 -5.88 22.12 14.71
CA LYS A 99 -4.63 21.60 15.28
C LYS A 99 -4.68 20.07 15.23
N ALA A 100 -3.60 19.46 14.79
CA ALA A 100 -3.41 18.03 14.86
C ALA A 100 -2.02 17.74 15.41
N THR A 101 -1.92 16.71 16.24
CA THR A 101 -0.63 16.21 16.74
C THR A 101 -0.35 14.88 16.06
N VAL A 102 0.74 14.84 15.30
CA VAL A 102 1.27 13.60 14.73
C VAL A 102 2.31 13.07 15.71
N ALA A 103 1.89 12.15 16.57
CA ALA A 103 2.78 11.46 17.48
C ALA A 103 3.55 10.39 16.70
N ALA A 104 4.87 10.57 16.52
CA ALA A 104 5.69 9.70 15.69
C ALA A 104 6.99 9.28 16.41
N PRO A 105 7.67 8.21 15.96
CA PRO A 105 8.90 7.71 16.60
C PRO A 105 10.07 8.71 16.65
N GLN A 106 10.06 9.71 15.76
CA GLN A 106 11.03 10.81 15.77
C GLN A 106 10.66 11.98 16.69
N GLY A 107 9.51 11.91 17.36
CA GLY A 107 8.94 12.97 18.19
C GLY A 107 7.57 13.43 17.67
N ASP A 108 6.83 14.09 18.54
CA ASP A 108 5.52 14.64 18.23
C ASP A 108 5.66 15.91 17.38
N VAL A 109 4.87 15.98 16.31
CA VAL A 109 4.83 17.14 15.41
C VAL A 109 3.44 17.75 15.47
N GLU A 110 3.36 19.01 15.86
CA GLU A 110 2.12 19.78 15.76
C GLU A 110 1.95 20.29 14.32
N VAL A 111 0.76 20.07 13.78
CA VAL A 111 0.39 20.40 12.41
C VAL A 111 -0.86 21.26 12.45
N LYS A 112 -0.85 22.36 11.69
CA LYS A 112 -2.04 23.18 11.47
C LYS A 112 -2.62 22.85 10.11
N VAL A 113 -3.87 22.42 10.09
CA VAL A 113 -4.62 22.09 8.87
C VAL A 113 -5.55 23.26 8.56
N PRO A 114 -5.21 24.11 7.58
CA PRO A 114 -6.11 25.16 7.12
C PRO A 114 -7.32 24.52 6.45
N THR A 115 -8.50 25.00 6.85
CA THR A 115 -9.79 24.47 6.41
C THR A 115 -10.68 25.65 6.02
N THR A 116 -11.38 25.53 4.89
CA THR A 116 -12.35 26.51 4.42
C THR A 116 -13.75 26.00 4.73
N LEU A 117 -14.60 26.86 5.31
CA LEU A 117 -16.01 26.54 5.55
C LEU A 117 -16.82 26.95 4.33
N GLU A 118 -17.69 26.07 3.86
CA GLU A 118 -18.62 26.40 2.79
C GLU A 118 -19.66 27.41 3.28
N LYS A 119 -20.01 28.35 2.40
CA LYS A 119 -21.08 29.30 2.66
C LYS A 119 -22.39 28.54 2.87
N THR A 120 -22.95 28.68 4.07
CA THR A 120 -24.14 27.94 4.51
C THR A 120 -25.27 28.90 4.83
N GLU A 121 -26.46 28.62 4.33
CA GLU A 121 -27.68 29.37 4.68
C GLU A 121 -28.23 28.89 6.03
N LEU A 122 -28.61 29.84 6.87
CA LEU A 122 -29.21 29.52 8.16
C LEU A 122 -30.68 29.14 7.98
N PRO A 123 -31.13 27.97 8.50
CA PRO A 123 -32.53 27.61 8.46
C PRO A 123 -33.36 28.51 9.40
N ALA A 124 -34.64 28.65 9.08
CA ALA A 124 -35.58 29.46 9.86
C ALA A 124 -35.73 29.00 11.33
N SER A 125 -35.48 27.71 11.61
CA SER A 125 -35.50 27.14 12.96
C SER A 125 -34.56 25.93 13.06
N GLY A 126 -34.29 25.49 14.29
CA GLY A 126 -33.43 24.34 14.54
C GLY A 126 -31.94 24.65 14.38
N GLY A 127 -31.13 23.57 14.45
CA GLY A 127 -29.70 23.58 14.16
C GLY A 127 -29.42 23.42 12.66
N PHE A 128 -28.15 23.45 12.29
CA PHE A 128 -27.72 23.34 10.89
C PHE A 128 -26.34 22.71 10.76
N ALA A 129 -26.02 22.22 9.56
CA ALA A 129 -24.75 21.60 9.21
C ALA A 129 -23.90 22.57 8.37
N VAL A 130 -22.62 22.68 8.70
CA VAL A 130 -21.64 23.45 7.93
C VAL A 130 -20.60 22.48 7.39
N ASN A 131 -20.44 22.43 6.08
CA ASN A 131 -19.38 21.65 5.44
C ASN A 131 -18.07 22.44 5.47
N ALA A 132 -16.96 21.73 5.61
CA ALA A 132 -15.65 22.33 5.58
C ALA A 132 -14.64 21.40 4.88
N HIS A 133 -13.71 21.99 4.16
CA HIS A 133 -12.70 21.28 3.37
C HIS A 133 -11.31 21.75 3.78
N GLY A 134 -10.48 20.82 4.23
CA GLY A 134 -9.12 21.07 4.69
C GLY A 134 -8.11 20.24 3.93
N LYS A 135 -6.88 20.75 3.87
CA LYS A 135 -5.75 20.01 3.29
C LYS A 135 -4.56 20.08 4.23
N SER A 136 -4.11 18.92 4.70
CA SER A 136 -2.93 18.85 5.57
C SER A 136 -1.66 19.20 4.77
N PRO A 137 -0.63 19.76 5.42
CA PRO A 137 0.69 19.82 4.81
C PRO A 137 1.28 18.41 4.64
N ALA A 138 2.27 18.29 3.75
CA ALA A 138 3.05 17.07 3.59
C ALA A 138 4.02 16.90 4.78
N ILE A 139 4.15 15.68 5.30
CA ILE A 139 4.98 15.37 6.47
C ILE A 139 5.99 14.30 6.10
N LYS A 140 7.26 14.47 6.49
CA LYS A 140 8.30 13.47 6.28
C LYS A 140 8.52 12.65 7.54
N PHE A 141 8.56 11.33 7.40
CA PHE A 141 8.96 10.45 8.48
C PHE A 141 10.40 9.99 8.31
N SER A 142 11.21 10.16 9.37
CA SER A 142 12.65 9.85 9.34
C SER A 142 13.03 8.61 10.14
N LYS A 143 12.12 8.09 10.96
CA LYS A 143 12.33 6.88 11.77
C LYS A 143 11.18 5.90 11.58
N PRO A 144 11.45 4.59 11.50
CA PRO A 144 10.39 3.58 11.47
C PRO A 144 9.64 3.49 12.81
N GLY A 145 8.40 3.00 12.76
CA GLY A 145 7.50 2.78 13.89
C GLY A 145 6.09 3.29 13.63
N THR A 146 5.25 3.30 14.67
CA THR A 146 3.85 3.72 14.54
C THR A 146 3.71 5.23 14.74
N ALA A 147 3.06 5.91 13.79
CA ALA A 147 2.56 7.26 13.97
C ALA A 147 1.06 7.27 14.24
N LYS A 148 0.62 8.14 15.16
CA LYS A 148 -0.79 8.40 15.44
C LYS A 148 -1.12 9.84 15.11
N ILE A 149 -2.21 10.05 14.37
CA ILE A 149 -2.72 11.37 14.03
C ILE A 149 -3.87 11.67 14.98
N ASN A 150 -3.62 12.56 15.95
CA ASN A 150 -4.61 13.01 16.91
C ASN A 150 -5.14 14.37 16.50
N VAL A 151 -6.46 14.51 16.41
CA VAL A 151 -7.12 15.80 16.16
C VAL A 151 -7.26 16.54 17.49
N GLY A 152 -6.80 17.78 17.52
CA GLY A 152 -6.87 18.65 18.68
C GLY A 152 -7.87 19.78 18.51
N ASP A 153 -7.58 20.90 19.18
CA ASP A 153 -8.45 22.07 19.21
C ASP A 153 -8.59 22.74 17.83
N LEU A 154 -9.71 23.44 17.66
CA LEU A 154 -9.99 24.22 16.46
C LEU A 154 -10.01 25.71 16.83
N LEU A 155 -9.45 26.53 15.96
CA LEU A 155 -9.68 27.98 15.95
C LEU A 155 -10.51 28.31 14.72
N LEU A 156 -11.76 28.71 14.93
CA LEU A 156 -12.67 29.13 13.87
C LEU A 156 -12.58 30.64 13.68
N THR A 157 -12.60 31.09 12.43
CA THR A 157 -12.82 32.50 12.05
C THR A 157 -14.10 32.53 11.24
N LEU A 158 -15.17 33.06 11.84
CA LEU A 158 -16.52 33.01 11.30
C LEU A 158 -16.98 34.39 10.86
N THR A 159 -17.56 34.47 9.67
CA THR A 159 -18.06 35.70 9.05
C THR A 159 -19.57 35.56 8.79
N PRO A 160 -20.40 35.88 9.78
CA PRO A 160 -21.86 35.96 9.61
C PRO A 160 -22.26 37.16 8.73
N ARG A 161 -23.15 36.94 7.77
CA ARG A 161 -23.66 37.97 6.85
C ARG A 161 -25.18 38.08 6.85
N LEU A 162 -25.67 39.30 6.63
CA LEU A 162 -27.08 39.63 6.41
C LEU A 162 -27.54 39.22 5.00
N SER A 163 -28.83 39.38 4.71
CA SER A 163 -29.42 39.07 3.39
C SER A 163 -28.85 39.90 2.24
N ASP A 164 -28.34 41.10 2.51
CA ASP A 164 -27.73 41.99 1.51
C ASP A 164 -26.22 41.70 1.30
N GLY A 165 -25.66 40.72 2.01
CA GLY A 165 -24.26 40.32 1.94
C GLY A 165 -23.31 41.13 2.85
N THR A 166 -23.80 42.15 3.55
CA THR A 166 -23.00 42.88 4.55
C THR A 166 -22.80 42.05 5.82
N LEU A 167 -21.87 42.47 6.69
CA LEU A 167 -21.61 41.77 7.95
C LEU A 167 -22.79 41.92 8.90
N SER A 168 -23.08 40.86 9.66
CA SER A 168 -24.04 40.95 10.77
C SER A 168 -23.51 41.84 11.90
N GLY A 169 -24.34 42.15 12.89
CA GLY A 169 -23.94 42.92 14.07
C GLY A 169 -22.84 42.28 14.94
N LEU A 170 -22.40 41.05 14.63
CA LEU A 170 -21.27 40.39 15.28
C LEU A 170 -19.92 40.61 14.56
N ASP A 171 -19.93 41.18 13.36
CA ASP A 171 -18.77 41.22 12.46
C ASP A 171 -18.13 39.83 12.28
N THR A 172 -16.89 39.78 11.77
CA THR A 172 -16.09 38.54 11.78
C THR A 172 -15.52 38.32 13.18
N PHE A 173 -15.69 37.12 13.71
CA PHE A 173 -15.23 36.78 15.05
C PHE A 173 -14.48 35.45 15.07
N GLU A 174 -13.64 35.28 16.08
CA GLU A 174 -12.95 34.02 16.34
C GLU A 174 -13.69 33.19 17.40
N SER A 175 -13.72 31.88 17.22
CA SER A 175 -14.27 30.93 18.19
C SER A 175 -13.25 29.84 18.45
N GLU A 176 -12.79 29.78 19.70
CA GLU A 176 -11.96 28.69 20.18
C GLU A 176 -12.83 27.49 20.53
N CYS A 177 -12.52 26.34 19.94
CA CYS A 177 -13.22 25.08 20.16
C CYS A 177 -12.25 24.07 20.75
N THR A 178 -12.58 23.58 21.95
CA THR A 178 -11.80 22.55 22.65
C THR A 178 -12.48 21.19 22.54
N VAL A 179 -11.70 20.12 22.42
CA VAL A 179 -12.25 18.76 22.38
C VAL A 179 -12.84 18.41 23.76
N GLU A 180 -14.07 17.92 23.79
CA GLU A 180 -14.70 17.47 25.04
C GLU A 180 -13.93 16.27 25.63
N PRO A 181 -13.69 16.25 26.96
CA PRO A 181 -12.90 15.21 27.61
C PRO A 181 -13.58 13.83 27.51
N GLY A 182 -12.76 12.77 27.52
CA GLY A 182 -13.23 11.38 27.49
C GLY A 182 -13.55 10.84 26.09
N GLN A 183 -13.20 11.56 25.02
CA GLN A 183 -13.26 11.08 23.63
C GLN A 183 -11.87 10.62 23.16
N ASP A 184 -11.81 9.71 22.19
CA ASP A 184 -10.57 9.36 21.51
C ASP A 184 -10.35 10.31 20.32
N PRO A 185 -9.34 11.21 20.35
CA PRO A 185 -9.06 12.14 19.27
C PRO A 185 -8.33 11.50 18.08
N THR A 186 -8.03 10.20 18.12
CA THR A 186 -7.23 9.54 17.09
C THR A 186 -8.02 9.41 15.78
N LEU A 187 -7.62 10.14 14.74
CA LEU A 187 -8.20 10.03 13.40
C LEU A 187 -7.69 8.79 12.66
N ALA A 188 -6.37 8.55 12.73
CA ALA A 188 -5.73 7.45 12.03
C ALA A 188 -4.43 7.04 12.70
N THR A 189 -4.04 5.80 12.45
CA THR A 189 -2.73 5.26 12.80
C THR A 189 -2.01 4.86 11.51
N VAL A 190 -0.79 5.34 11.33
CA VAL A 190 0.05 5.12 10.14
C VAL A 190 1.29 4.34 10.57
N GLN A 191 1.59 3.24 9.91
CA GLN A 191 2.82 2.49 10.14
C GLN A 191 3.94 3.01 9.24
N ILE A 192 5.05 3.45 9.84
CA ILE A 192 6.20 4.03 9.15
C ILE A 192 7.29 2.96 9.07
N GLY A 193 7.71 2.60 7.86
CA GLY A 193 8.75 1.60 7.64
C GLY A 193 8.25 0.16 7.82
N GLY A 194 8.53 -0.66 6.81
CA GLY A 194 8.15 -2.07 6.78
C GLY A 194 6.72 -2.27 6.27
N GLY A 195 6.59 -2.67 5.00
CA GLY A 195 5.33 -3.22 4.51
C GLY A 195 5.01 -4.51 5.27
N GLY A 196 4.10 -4.44 6.25
CA GLY A 196 3.58 -5.57 7.02
C GLY A 196 3.56 -5.32 8.53
N GLY A 197 2.46 -4.78 9.06
CA GLY A 197 2.30 -4.49 10.49
C GLY A 197 2.07 -5.73 11.36
N GLY A 198 2.72 -5.73 12.53
CA GLY A 198 2.51 -6.64 13.64
C GLY A 198 3.68 -6.49 14.63
N THR A 199 3.50 -6.85 15.89
CA THR A 199 4.57 -7.02 16.91
C THR A 199 5.52 -8.14 16.51
N GLY A 200 6.16 -7.97 15.37
CA GLY A 200 6.83 -9.01 14.65
C GLY A 200 8.33 -8.84 14.69
N SER A 201 9.02 -9.96 14.58
CA SER A 201 10.47 -10.02 14.47
C SER A 201 10.87 -10.02 13.00
N HIS A 202 11.79 -9.13 12.65
CA HIS A 202 12.45 -9.12 11.34
C HIS A 202 13.65 -10.05 11.34
N HIS A 203 13.79 -10.85 10.29
CA HIS A 203 14.87 -11.82 10.12
C HIS A 203 15.40 -11.80 8.69
N ASP A 204 16.71 -11.63 8.57
CA ASP A 204 17.41 -11.71 7.29
C ASP A 204 18.06 -13.09 7.16
N TYR A 205 17.90 -13.72 6.00
CA TYR A 205 18.49 -15.02 5.70
C TYR A 205 19.26 -15.00 4.38
N ASP A 206 20.34 -15.76 4.34
CA ASP A 206 20.89 -16.33 3.13
C ASP A 206 20.09 -17.57 2.74
N VAL A 207 19.72 -17.64 1.46
CA VAL A 207 19.02 -18.78 0.85
C VAL A 207 20.03 -19.57 0.04
N LYS A 208 20.13 -20.87 0.30
CA LYS A 208 20.96 -21.77 -0.49
C LYS A 208 20.32 -23.14 -0.62
N GLY A 209 20.28 -23.70 -1.83
CA GLY A 209 19.74 -25.03 -2.02
C GLY A 209 19.68 -25.45 -3.48
N THR A 210 18.76 -26.33 -3.79
CA THR A 210 18.58 -26.91 -5.13
C THR A 210 17.12 -27.07 -5.48
N SER A 211 16.77 -26.82 -6.74
CA SER A 211 15.51 -27.20 -7.36
C SER A 211 15.71 -28.40 -8.28
N LEU A 212 14.89 -29.43 -8.16
CA LEU A 212 14.83 -30.54 -9.11
C LEU A 212 13.78 -30.23 -10.18
N ILE A 213 14.23 -30.12 -11.43
CA ILE A 213 13.36 -30.01 -12.59
C ILE A 213 13.04 -31.41 -13.09
N LYS A 214 11.86 -31.92 -12.71
CA LYS A 214 11.50 -33.33 -12.89
C LYS A 214 11.48 -33.74 -14.37
N ALA A 215 10.85 -32.92 -15.21
CA ALA A 215 10.72 -33.20 -16.65
C ALA A 215 12.09 -33.31 -17.35
N ALA A 216 13.06 -32.50 -16.91
CA ALA A 216 14.38 -32.41 -17.52
C ALA A 216 15.46 -33.24 -16.80
N GLY A 217 15.11 -33.92 -15.70
CA GLY A 217 16.00 -34.77 -14.92
C GLY A 217 17.27 -34.07 -14.43
N GLY A 218 17.17 -32.79 -14.06
CA GLY A 218 18.33 -31.96 -13.70
C GLY A 218 18.10 -31.11 -12.45
N ASN A 219 19.19 -30.77 -11.77
CA ASN A 219 19.19 -29.92 -10.59
C ASN A 219 19.62 -28.49 -10.97
N LEU A 220 18.90 -27.51 -10.45
CA LEU A 220 19.20 -26.10 -10.55
C LEU A 220 19.62 -25.59 -9.17
N PRO A 221 20.87 -25.17 -8.94
CA PRO A 221 21.25 -24.56 -7.69
C PRO A 221 20.48 -23.25 -7.49
N ILE A 222 20.03 -22.98 -6.26
CA ILE A 222 19.32 -21.75 -5.90
C ILE A 222 20.13 -21.04 -4.82
N THR A 223 20.42 -19.76 -5.05
CA THR A 223 21.02 -18.87 -4.07
C THR A 223 20.27 -17.55 -4.03
N GLY A 224 20.38 -16.83 -2.91
CA GLY A 224 19.81 -15.50 -2.79
C GLY A 224 19.68 -15.06 -1.34
N ALA A 225 18.81 -14.08 -1.11
CA ALA A 225 18.48 -13.56 0.20
C ALA A 225 16.96 -13.56 0.43
N ALA A 226 16.57 -13.76 1.68
CA ALA A 226 15.19 -13.59 2.14
C ALA A 226 15.15 -12.62 3.31
N GLN A 227 14.24 -11.66 3.27
CA GLN A 227 13.97 -10.73 4.36
C GLN A 227 12.56 -11.02 4.85
N ALA A 228 12.43 -11.59 6.04
CA ALA A 228 11.16 -12.06 6.57
C ALA A 228 10.71 -11.24 7.78
N ASP A 229 9.48 -10.77 7.73
CA ASP A 229 8.75 -10.16 8.84
C ASP A 229 7.75 -11.19 9.37
N LEU A 230 7.91 -11.60 10.63
CA LEU A 230 7.05 -12.58 11.30
C LEU A 230 6.28 -11.91 12.43
N ASP A 231 4.94 -11.90 12.39
CA ASP A 231 4.11 -11.33 13.46
C ASP A 231 3.94 -12.26 14.68
N ALA A 232 3.36 -11.74 15.76
CA ALA A 232 3.14 -12.50 17.00
C ALA A 232 2.07 -13.60 16.88
N ALA A 233 1.21 -13.57 15.87
CA ALA A 233 0.25 -14.63 15.57
C ALA A 233 0.88 -15.78 14.76
N GLY A 234 2.14 -15.60 14.34
CA GLY A 234 2.90 -16.53 13.54
C GLY A 234 2.63 -16.39 12.04
N ALA A 235 1.99 -15.33 11.56
CA ALA A 235 1.93 -15.06 10.12
C ALA A 235 3.20 -14.33 9.68
N PHE A 236 3.73 -14.68 8.50
CA PHE A 236 4.92 -14.02 7.97
C PHE A 236 4.72 -13.49 6.55
N THR A 237 5.49 -12.45 6.24
CA THR A 237 5.75 -12.00 4.87
C THR A 237 7.24 -12.01 4.62
N ALA A 238 7.70 -12.45 3.45
CA ALA A 238 9.12 -12.44 3.11
C ALA A 238 9.39 -11.90 1.71
N ALA A 239 10.26 -10.88 1.63
CA ALA A 239 10.80 -10.41 0.36
C ALA A 239 11.96 -11.33 -0.06
N LEU A 240 11.95 -11.77 -1.32
CA LEU A 240 12.96 -12.69 -1.87
C LEU A 240 13.75 -12.00 -2.97
N ALA A 241 15.07 -12.04 -2.84
CA ALA A 241 16.01 -11.65 -3.89
C ALA A 241 16.82 -12.89 -4.28
N LEU A 242 16.40 -13.57 -5.34
CA LEU A 242 17.07 -14.77 -5.83
C LEU A 242 18.09 -14.41 -6.91
N ASP A 243 19.25 -15.06 -6.85
CA ASP A 243 20.32 -14.82 -7.81
C ASP A 243 20.04 -15.54 -9.14
N GLN A 244 20.65 -15.02 -10.21
CA GLN A 244 20.74 -15.76 -11.45
C GLN A 244 21.61 -16.99 -11.25
N THR A 245 21.15 -18.13 -11.77
CA THR A 245 21.79 -19.42 -11.60
C THR A 245 21.96 -20.15 -12.92
N LYS A 246 22.85 -21.14 -12.96
CA LYS A 246 23.09 -22.02 -14.11
C LYS A 246 22.80 -23.45 -13.71
N GLY A 247 22.06 -24.16 -14.56
CA GLY A 247 21.75 -25.58 -14.38
C GLY A 247 22.03 -26.37 -15.65
N THR A 248 22.33 -27.66 -15.47
CA THR A 248 22.49 -28.62 -16.57
C THR A 248 21.30 -29.57 -16.56
N PHE A 249 20.68 -29.75 -17.72
CA PHE A 249 19.47 -30.55 -17.88
C PHE A 249 19.64 -31.55 -19.01
N LYS A 250 18.79 -32.59 -19.03
CA LYS A 250 18.76 -33.57 -20.14
C LYS A 250 17.49 -33.37 -20.95
N VAL A 251 17.63 -32.84 -22.16
CA VAL A 251 16.52 -32.78 -23.12
C VAL A 251 16.49 -34.11 -23.89
N PHE A 252 15.30 -34.63 -24.16
CA PHE A 252 15.08 -35.93 -24.81
C PHE A 252 15.75 -37.13 -24.09
N GLY A 253 16.08 -36.97 -22.80
CA GLY A 253 16.66 -38.04 -21.98
C GLY A 253 18.17 -38.26 -22.13
N PHE A 254 18.84 -37.65 -23.12
CA PHE A 254 20.27 -37.86 -23.35
C PHE A 254 21.09 -36.61 -23.76
N LEU A 255 20.47 -35.51 -24.21
CA LEU A 255 21.21 -34.32 -24.64
C LEU A 255 21.45 -33.37 -23.45
N PRO A 256 22.71 -33.14 -23.03
CA PRO A 256 23.03 -32.23 -21.94
C PRO A 256 22.96 -30.78 -22.43
N VAL A 257 22.02 -30.03 -21.88
CA VAL A 257 21.86 -28.60 -22.15
C VAL A 257 22.23 -27.81 -20.91
N GLU A 258 22.81 -26.64 -21.10
CA GLU A 258 23.04 -25.68 -20.03
C GLU A 258 22.07 -24.52 -20.15
N ALA A 259 21.47 -24.14 -19.03
CA ALA A 259 20.47 -23.08 -18.96
C ALA A 259 20.87 -22.06 -17.90
N THR A 260 20.87 -20.78 -18.27
CA THR A 260 20.99 -19.68 -17.30
C THR A 260 19.58 -19.20 -16.95
N VAL A 261 19.19 -19.41 -15.70
CA VAL A 261 17.84 -19.14 -15.19
C VAL A 261 17.89 -17.99 -14.21
N ARG A 262 16.93 -17.06 -14.33
CA ARG A 262 16.73 -15.97 -13.39
C ARG A 262 15.31 -16.07 -12.81
N PRO A 263 15.16 -16.62 -11.61
CA PRO A 263 13.88 -16.60 -10.91
C PRO A 263 13.61 -15.22 -10.31
N GLU A 264 12.41 -14.68 -10.55
CA GLU A 264 11.99 -13.37 -10.07
C GLU A 264 10.69 -13.53 -9.27
N ALA A 265 10.76 -13.26 -7.96
CA ALA A 265 9.57 -13.19 -7.13
C ALA A 265 8.69 -12.01 -7.59
N GLN A 266 7.43 -12.29 -7.89
CA GLN A 266 6.47 -11.26 -8.32
C GLN A 266 5.89 -10.51 -7.12
N ASP A 267 5.76 -11.21 -6.00
CA ASP A 267 5.19 -10.71 -4.76
C ASP A 267 6.02 -11.19 -3.56
N LYS A 268 5.76 -10.64 -2.38
CA LYS A 268 6.30 -11.19 -1.12
C LYS A 268 5.75 -12.60 -0.91
N ALA A 269 6.59 -13.52 -0.45
CA ALA A 269 6.15 -14.80 0.05
C ALA A 269 5.27 -14.57 1.30
N THR A 270 4.19 -15.32 1.43
CA THR A 270 3.27 -15.21 2.58
C THR A 270 3.00 -16.58 3.18
N GLY A 271 2.78 -16.65 4.48
CA GLY A 271 2.58 -17.93 5.15
C GLY A 271 2.45 -17.84 6.67
N THR A 272 2.58 -18.99 7.32
CA THR A 272 2.55 -19.13 8.77
C THR A 272 3.71 -19.95 9.31
N LEU A 273 4.20 -19.60 10.49
CA LEU A 273 5.12 -20.36 11.33
C LEU A 273 4.43 -20.62 12.67
N LYS A 274 3.96 -21.86 12.89
CA LYS A 274 3.26 -22.25 14.12
C LYS A 274 3.88 -23.51 14.71
N GLY A 275 4.31 -23.46 15.96
CA GLY A 275 4.92 -24.61 16.65
C GLY A 275 6.15 -25.18 15.93
N GLY A 276 6.93 -24.32 15.25
CA GLY A 276 8.07 -24.73 14.42
C GLY A 276 7.70 -25.25 13.03
N ALA A 277 6.43 -25.39 12.67
CA ALA A 277 6.02 -25.73 11.32
C ALA A 277 5.84 -24.47 10.47
N LEU A 278 6.69 -24.29 9.46
CA LEU A 278 6.56 -23.22 8.47
C LEU A 278 5.76 -23.74 7.29
N THR A 279 4.76 -22.99 6.86
CA THR A 279 4.03 -23.19 5.59
C THR A 279 3.87 -21.86 4.87
N GLY A 280 4.06 -21.83 3.56
CA GLY A 280 3.94 -20.58 2.81
C GLY A 280 3.79 -20.78 1.31
N ARG A 281 3.60 -19.66 0.62
CA ARG A 281 3.41 -19.59 -0.83
C ARG A 281 4.09 -18.36 -1.40
N VAL A 282 4.62 -18.47 -2.62
CA VAL A 282 5.16 -17.35 -3.38
C VAL A 282 4.99 -17.55 -4.88
N SER A 283 4.75 -16.46 -5.60
CA SER A 283 4.65 -16.47 -7.07
C SER A 283 6.00 -16.12 -7.70
N ILE A 284 6.58 -17.04 -8.46
CA ILE A 284 7.87 -16.86 -9.13
C ILE A 284 7.68 -16.84 -10.66
N LEU A 285 8.09 -15.75 -11.30
CA LEU A 285 8.27 -15.70 -12.74
C LEU A 285 9.67 -16.20 -13.08
N THR A 286 9.77 -17.19 -13.96
CA THR A 286 11.07 -17.76 -14.32
C THR A 286 11.49 -17.24 -15.68
N ARG A 287 12.63 -16.54 -15.73
CA ARG A 287 13.27 -16.13 -16.99
C ARG A 287 14.39 -17.07 -17.34
N LEU A 288 14.56 -17.30 -18.63
CA LEU A 288 15.63 -18.12 -19.16
C LEU A 288 16.51 -17.26 -20.07
N SER A 289 17.58 -16.73 -19.49
CA SER A 289 18.49 -15.78 -20.16
C SER A 289 19.28 -16.45 -21.29
N SER A 290 19.68 -17.71 -21.12
CA SER A 290 20.40 -18.46 -22.15
C SER A 290 20.09 -19.95 -22.08
N PHE A 291 20.06 -20.60 -23.24
CA PHE A 291 19.97 -22.04 -23.36
C PHE A 291 20.99 -22.53 -24.40
N THR A 292 21.94 -23.36 -24.00
CA THR A 292 23.06 -23.80 -24.84
C THR A 292 23.19 -25.32 -24.88
N LEU A 293 23.64 -25.85 -26.02
CA LEU A 293 23.99 -27.26 -26.20
C LEU A 293 25.41 -27.32 -26.76
N PHE A 294 26.33 -27.94 -26.04
CA PHE A 294 27.76 -27.96 -26.38
C PHE A 294 28.34 -26.57 -26.68
N GLY A 295 27.89 -25.55 -25.92
CA GLY A 295 28.30 -24.15 -26.09
C GLY A 295 27.60 -23.38 -27.21
N LEU A 296 26.75 -24.03 -28.01
CA LEU A 296 25.98 -23.37 -29.07
C LEU A 296 24.65 -22.83 -28.53
N PRO A 297 24.33 -21.54 -28.70
CA PRO A 297 23.07 -20.97 -28.23
C PRO A 297 21.90 -21.51 -29.05
N LEU A 298 21.00 -22.19 -28.36
CA LEU A 298 19.78 -22.79 -28.89
C LEU A 298 18.56 -21.87 -28.70
N GLY A 299 18.60 -20.99 -27.69
CA GLY A 299 17.51 -20.08 -27.37
C GLY A 299 17.79 -19.27 -26.10
N GLY A 300 16.76 -18.56 -25.63
CA GLY A 300 16.85 -17.64 -24.49
C GLY A 300 16.77 -16.17 -24.93
N GLY A 301 17.15 -15.28 -24.02
CA GLY A 301 17.13 -13.83 -24.20
C GLY A 301 16.23 -13.11 -23.19
N ASP A 302 16.27 -11.78 -23.17
CA ASP A 302 15.66 -10.96 -22.11
C ASP A 302 14.13 -11.10 -22.01
N LYS A 303 13.49 -11.57 -23.09
CA LYS A 303 12.04 -11.79 -23.18
C LYS A 303 11.62 -13.25 -22.91
N CYS A 304 12.56 -14.18 -22.90
CA CYS A 304 12.28 -15.60 -22.70
C CYS A 304 11.94 -15.88 -21.24
N GLN A 305 10.68 -16.24 -20.99
CA GLN A 305 10.14 -16.39 -19.64
C GLN A 305 8.93 -17.31 -19.62
N THR A 306 8.45 -17.66 -18.42
CA THR A 306 7.18 -18.39 -18.27
C THR A 306 5.98 -17.53 -18.67
N THR A 307 4.93 -18.16 -19.19
CA THR A 307 3.70 -17.49 -19.60
C THR A 307 2.98 -16.84 -18.42
N THR A 308 2.98 -17.53 -17.28
CA THR A 308 2.47 -17.07 -15.98
C THR A 308 3.51 -17.32 -14.88
N PRO A 309 3.44 -16.57 -13.76
CA PRO A 309 4.18 -16.92 -12.56
C PRO A 309 3.78 -18.31 -12.07
N SER A 310 4.77 -19.09 -11.64
CA SER A 310 4.56 -20.40 -11.01
C SER A 310 4.38 -20.20 -9.51
N GLU A 311 3.30 -20.72 -8.95
CA GLU A 311 3.09 -20.71 -7.52
C GLU A 311 3.96 -21.80 -6.86
N VAL A 312 4.81 -21.38 -5.94
CA VAL A 312 5.69 -22.27 -5.17
C VAL A 312 5.14 -22.39 -3.76
N THR A 313 4.82 -23.62 -3.37
CA THR A 313 4.49 -23.95 -1.99
C THR A 313 5.76 -24.18 -1.19
N LEU A 314 5.78 -23.77 0.07
CA LEU A 314 6.91 -23.89 0.97
C LEU A 314 6.47 -24.58 2.25
N THR A 315 7.26 -25.51 2.76
CA THR A 315 7.01 -26.24 4.01
C THR A 315 8.33 -26.54 4.70
N SER A 316 8.44 -26.30 6.01
CA SER A 316 9.67 -26.67 6.74
C SER A 316 9.86 -28.18 6.79
N GLU A 317 11.12 -28.60 6.70
CA GLU A 317 11.52 -29.95 7.07
C GLU A 317 11.94 -29.95 8.54
N GLY A 318 11.08 -30.53 9.39
CA GLY A 318 11.24 -30.46 10.84
C GLY A 318 10.88 -29.08 11.41
N ALA A 319 11.39 -28.81 12.61
CA ALA A 319 11.16 -27.55 13.29
C ALA A 319 12.01 -26.43 12.67
N PHE A 320 11.35 -25.39 12.17
CA PHE A 320 11.95 -24.15 11.73
C PHE A 320 12.01 -23.16 12.89
N ASP A 321 13.19 -22.60 13.12
CA ASP A 321 13.43 -21.57 14.13
C ASP A 321 13.71 -20.26 13.42
N ALA A 322 13.00 -19.19 13.78
CA ALA A 322 13.16 -17.91 13.11
C ALA A 322 14.54 -17.26 13.39
N ALA A 323 15.17 -17.53 14.53
CA ALA A 323 16.48 -17.00 14.86
C ALA A 323 17.64 -17.87 14.34
N ALA A 324 17.44 -19.18 14.21
CA ALA A 324 18.47 -20.11 13.74
C ALA A 324 18.32 -20.53 12.26
N GLY A 325 17.19 -20.20 11.63
CA GLY A 325 16.83 -20.66 10.30
C GLY A 325 16.40 -22.13 10.28
N GLY A 326 16.44 -22.74 9.09
CA GLY A 326 15.99 -24.10 8.92
C GLY A 326 15.86 -24.50 7.46
N ARG A 327 15.57 -25.78 7.25
CA ARG A 327 15.40 -26.36 5.93
C ARG A 327 13.95 -26.27 5.49
N ILE A 328 13.73 -25.88 4.25
CA ILE A 328 12.42 -25.68 3.64
C ILE A 328 12.37 -26.48 2.35
N LYS A 329 11.31 -27.28 2.21
CA LYS A 329 10.96 -27.96 0.96
C LYS A 329 9.84 -27.23 0.27
N GLY A 330 9.77 -27.38 -1.05
CA GLY A 330 8.70 -26.80 -1.83
C GLY A 330 8.33 -27.62 -3.04
N GLY A 331 7.14 -27.35 -3.55
CA GLY A 331 6.61 -27.94 -4.78
C GLY A 331 6.04 -26.86 -5.69
N TYR A 332 6.27 -27.00 -6.99
CA TYR A 332 5.70 -26.11 -8.00
C TYR A 332 5.59 -26.78 -9.36
N ASP A 333 4.66 -26.27 -10.14
CA ASP A 333 4.49 -26.63 -11.55
C ASP A 333 5.10 -25.52 -12.39
N LEU A 334 6.06 -25.85 -13.24
CA LEU A 334 6.69 -24.85 -14.09
C LEU A 334 5.76 -24.57 -15.27
N ALA A 335 5.27 -23.34 -15.38
CA ALA A 335 4.41 -22.91 -16.47
C ALA A 335 5.13 -22.97 -17.83
N ALA A 336 4.35 -23.01 -18.91
CA ALA A 336 4.86 -23.00 -20.28
C ALA A 336 5.78 -21.80 -20.53
N LEU A 337 6.77 -21.96 -21.41
CA LEU A 337 7.65 -20.86 -21.82
C LEU A 337 7.06 -20.08 -23.00
N LYS A 338 7.33 -18.78 -23.04
CA LYS A 338 7.06 -17.88 -24.16
C LYS A 338 8.31 -17.11 -24.56
N ASP A 339 8.34 -16.72 -25.83
CA ASP A 339 9.36 -15.80 -26.38
C ASP A 339 10.82 -16.29 -26.23
N CYS A 340 11.02 -17.61 -26.29
CA CYS A 340 12.33 -18.26 -26.13
C CYS A 340 13.05 -18.59 -27.44
N GLY A 341 12.54 -18.07 -28.55
CA GLY A 341 13.07 -18.30 -29.89
C GLY A 341 12.46 -19.51 -30.61
N PRO A 342 13.09 -19.99 -31.70
CA PRO A 342 12.51 -20.99 -32.61
C PRO A 342 12.24 -22.34 -31.95
N LEU A 343 12.84 -22.62 -30.80
CA LEU A 343 12.66 -23.85 -30.03
C LEU A 343 11.67 -23.71 -28.88
N THR A 344 10.91 -22.61 -28.77
CA THR A 344 9.96 -22.38 -27.64
C THR A 344 9.03 -23.57 -27.42
N GLY A 345 8.47 -24.15 -28.49
CA GLY A 345 7.60 -25.33 -28.39
C GLY A 345 8.32 -26.62 -27.97
N LEU A 346 9.60 -26.74 -28.31
CA LEU A 346 10.44 -27.91 -28.00
C LEU A 346 10.99 -27.88 -26.57
N LEU A 347 11.39 -26.68 -26.13
CA LEU A 347 11.89 -26.40 -24.80
C LEU A 347 10.75 -26.50 -23.79
N GLY A 348 9.59 -25.94 -24.12
CA GLY A 348 8.39 -25.99 -23.29
C GLY A 348 8.05 -27.40 -22.83
N SER A 349 7.85 -28.35 -23.75
CA SER A 349 7.43 -29.71 -23.38
C SER A 349 8.47 -30.54 -22.62
N SER A 350 9.76 -30.16 -22.68
CA SER A 350 10.85 -30.94 -22.10
C SER A 350 11.26 -30.50 -20.70
N ILE A 351 10.97 -29.25 -20.32
CA ILE A 351 11.38 -28.68 -19.03
C ILE A 351 10.22 -28.12 -18.20
N THR A 352 9.05 -27.88 -18.82
CA THR A 352 7.85 -27.40 -18.13
C THR A 352 6.96 -28.56 -17.73
N GLY A 353 6.08 -28.32 -16.77
CA GLY A 353 5.18 -29.35 -16.26
C GLY A 353 5.27 -29.56 -14.75
N PRO A 354 4.47 -30.50 -14.23
CA PRO A 354 4.21 -30.60 -12.80
C PRO A 354 5.25 -31.38 -12.02
N GLY A 355 5.27 -31.14 -10.71
CA GLY A 355 6.03 -31.96 -9.76
C GLY A 355 7.52 -31.62 -9.70
N ASN A 356 7.88 -30.36 -9.96
CA ASN A 356 9.21 -29.87 -9.61
C ASN A 356 9.26 -29.67 -8.10
N THR A 357 10.44 -29.89 -7.52
CA THR A 357 10.62 -29.83 -6.07
C THR A 357 11.80 -28.93 -5.73
N LEU A 358 11.70 -28.30 -4.57
CA LEU A 358 12.68 -27.37 -4.04
C LEU A 358 13.17 -27.89 -2.69
N ASP A 359 14.46 -27.74 -2.44
CA ASP A 359 15.07 -28.04 -1.14
C ASP A 359 16.06 -26.92 -0.83
N LEU A 360 15.71 -26.08 0.14
CA LEU A 360 16.45 -24.88 0.53
C LEU A 360 16.85 -24.94 1.99
N GLN A 361 18.05 -24.46 2.27
CA GLN A 361 18.51 -24.08 3.59
C GLN A 361 18.43 -22.56 3.72
N LEU A 362 17.70 -22.09 4.72
CA LEU A 362 17.74 -20.69 5.16
C LEU A 362 18.73 -20.60 6.33
N THR A 363 19.70 -19.71 6.21
CA THR A 363 20.71 -19.46 7.24
C THR A 363 20.62 -17.98 7.64
N PRO A 364 20.45 -17.64 8.93
CA PRO A 364 20.39 -16.25 9.37
C PRO A 364 21.63 -15.49 8.94
N LYS A 365 21.46 -14.28 8.43
CA LYS A 365 22.58 -13.37 8.18
C LYS A 365 23.09 -12.86 9.52
N ALA A 366 24.40 -12.91 9.71
CA ALA A 366 25.03 -12.25 10.84
C ALA A 366 24.75 -10.74 10.75
N LYS A 367 24.25 -10.17 11.86
CA LYS A 367 24.10 -8.72 12.02
C LYS A 367 25.45 -8.02 12.12
#